data_AF-A0A8I0BT81-F1
#
_entry.id   AF-A0A8I0BT81-F1
#
_cell.length_a   1.000
_cell.length_b   1.000
_cell.length_c   1.000
_cell.angle_alpha   90.00
_cell.angle_beta   90.00
_cell.angle_gamma   90.00
#
_symmetry.space_group_name_H-M   'P 1'
#
loop_
_entity.id
_entity.type
_entity.pdbx_description
1 polymer ?
#
loop_
_entity_poly.entity_id
_entity_poly.type
_entity_poly.pdbx_seq_one_letter_code
_entity_poly.pdbx_strand_id
1 'polypeptide(L)' 'MGAYIVRRLLLMIPTLLAIMMINFAVIQIAPGGPVEQVISQLTGIGSDITERVTRTGTSE' A
#
# COMPACT_ATOMS: atom_id res chain seq x y z
N MET A 1 -18.39 -4.24 36.63
CA MET A 1 -18.62 -4.05 35.18
C MET A 1 -17.50 -3.27 34.48
N GLY A 2 -17.01 -2.15 35.02
CA GLY A 2 -15.92 -1.37 34.40
C GLY A 2 -14.61 -2.16 34.15
N ALA A 3 -14.18 -2.98 35.11
CA ALA A 3 -13.00 -3.83 34.97
C ALA A 3 -13.10 -4.85 33.81
N TYR A 4 -14.30 -5.36 33.50
CA TYR A 4 -14.52 -6.28 32.39
C TYR A 4 -14.41 -5.58 31.04
N ILE A 5 -14.96 -4.36 30.93
CA ILE A 5 -14.88 -3.53 29.72
C ILE A 5 -13.44 -3.13 29.44
N VAL A 6 -12.70 -2.67 30.45
CA VAL A 6 -11.26 -2.34 30.34
C VAL A 6 -10.45 -3.56 29.92
N ARG A 7 -10.72 -4.74 30.50
CA ARG A 7 -10.04 -5.98 30.12
C ARG A 7 -10.33 -6.37 28.67
N ARG A 8 -11.56 -6.12 28.18
CA ARG A 8 -11.94 -6.37 26.78
C ARG A 8 -11.27 -5.39 25.80
N LEU A 9 -11.19 -4.11 26.17
CA LEU A 9 -10.48 -3.07 25.41
C LEU A 9 -8.96 -3.34 25.36
N LEU A 10 -8.35 -3.70 26.48
CA LEU A 10 -6.94 -4.08 26.54
C LEU A 10 -6.64 -5.31 25.69
N LEU A 11 -7.55 -6.28 25.63
CA LEU A 11 -7.41 -7.47 24.77
C LEU A 11 -7.65 -7.18 23.28
N MET A 12 -8.31 -6.07 22.93
CA MET A 12 -8.50 -5.68 21.53
C MET A 12 -7.17 -5.25 20.87
N ILE A 13 -6.33 -4.52 21.60
CA ILE A 13 -5.02 -4.04 21.14
C ILE A 13 -4.11 -5.19 20.64
N PRO A 14 -3.84 -6.27 21.41
CA PRO A 14 -3.00 -7.37 20.93
C PRO A 14 -3.64 -8.11 19.75
N THR A 15 -4.97 -8.16 19.68
CA THR A 15 -5.68 -8.76 18.54
C THR A 15 -5.44 -7.96 17.25
N LEU A 16 -5.55 -6.63 17.34
CA LEU A 16 -5.25 -5.74 16.22
C LEU A 16 -3.78 -5.82 15.81
N LEU A 17 -2.85 -5.82 16.77
CA LEU A 17 -1.42 -5.96 16.48
C LEU A 17 -1.11 -7.29 15.79
N ALA A 18 -1.70 -8.40 16.24
CA ALA A 18 -1.50 -9.71 15.63
C ALA A 18 -1.98 -9.73 14.17
N ILE A 19 -3.17 -9.20 13.90
CA ILE A 19 -3.72 -9.14 12.52
C ILE A 19 -2.86 -8.22 11.64
N MET A 20 -2.47 -7.04 12.14
CA MET A 20 -1.61 -6.13 11.40
C MET A 20 -0.25 -6.76 11.09
N MET A 21 0.36 -7.47 12.04
CA MET A 21 1.64 -8.14 11.85
C MET A 21 1.55 -9.25 10.80
N ILE A 22 0.48 -10.06 10.83
CA ILE A 22 0.23 -11.09 9.81
C ILE A 22 0.03 -10.44 8.44
N ASN A 23 -0.81 -9.41 8.34
CA ASN A 23 -1.06 -8.70 7.09
C ASN A 23 0.23 -8.12 6.50
N PHE A 24 1.05 -7.51 7.36
CA PHE A 24 2.37 -6.99 6.99
C PHE A 24 3.31 -8.10 6.49
N ALA A 25 3.38 -9.22 7.20
CA ALA A 25 4.19 -10.37 6.78
C ALA A 25 3.75 -10.93 5.42
N VAL A 26 2.43 -11.06 5.20
CA VAL A 26 1.86 -11.52 3.92
C VAL A 26 2.22 -10.56 2.77
N ILE A 27 2.08 -9.25 3.00
CA ILE A 27 2.42 -8.23 1.99
C ILE A 27 3.90 -8.29 1.61
N GLN A 28 4.81 -8.49 2.58
CA GLN A 28 6.25 -8.55 2.30
C GLN A 28 6.69 -9.80 1.53
N ILE A 29 5.90 -10.88 1.57
CA ILE A 29 6.19 -12.12 0.83
C ILE A 29 5.69 -12.02 -0.62
N ALA A 30 4.74 -11.12 -0.92
CA ALA A 30 4.23 -10.94 -2.27
C ALA A 30 5.32 -10.35 -3.21
N PRO A 31 5.57 -10.95 -4.39
CA PRO A 31 6.53 -10.42 -5.35
C PRO A 31 6.00 -9.11 -5.96
N GLY A 32 6.72 -8.02 -5.74
CA GLY A 32 6.31 -6.66 -6.09
C GLY A 32 5.42 -6.06 -5.00
N GLY A 33 5.98 -5.18 -4.18
CA GLY A 33 5.25 -4.59 -3.06
C GLY A 33 4.11 -3.68 -3.55
N PRO A 34 3.07 -3.49 -2.73
CA PRO A 34 1.93 -2.64 -3.07
C PRO A 34 2.37 -1.20 -3.36
N VAL A 35 3.47 -0.74 -2.76
CA VAL A 35 4.05 0.58 -3.02
C VAL A 35 4.68 0.64 -4.41
N GLU A 36 5.44 -0.36 -4.84
CA GLU A 36 5.98 -0.42 -6.21
C GLU A 36 4.86 -0.46 -7.26
N GLN A 37 3.77 -1.18 -6.99
CA GLN A 37 2.60 -1.23 -7.89
C GLN A 37 1.86 0.10 -7.98
N VAL A 38 1.75 0.84 -6.87
CA VAL A 38 1.16 2.18 -6.85
C VAL A 38 2.07 3.18 -7.57
N ILE A 39 3.38 3.12 -7.32
CA ILE A 39 4.37 3.96 -8.01
C ILE A 39 4.37 3.64 -9.52
N SER A 40 4.33 2.37 -9.93
CA SER A 40 4.30 2.00 -11.35
C SER A 40 3.05 2.50 -12.05
N GLN A 41 1.89 2.50 -11.36
CA GLN A 41 0.65 3.07 -11.89
C GLN A 41 0.74 4.60 -12.03
N LEU A 42 1.34 5.30 -11.06
CA LEU A 42 1.51 6.75 -11.09
C LEU A 42 2.57 7.20 -12.13
N THR A 43 3.71 6.50 -12.18
CA THR A 43 4.80 6.77 -13.13
C THR A 43 4.44 6.36 -14.56
N GLY A 44 3.69 5.26 -14.75
CA GLY A 44 3.23 4.81 -16.06
C GLY A 44 2.34 5.87 -16.75
N ILE A 45 1.42 6.48 -16.01
CA ILE A 45 0.56 7.56 -16.53
C ILE A 45 1.38 8.81 -16.91
N GLY A 46 2.40 9.17 -16.12
CA GLY A 46 3.27 10.31 -16.42
C GLY A 46 4.19 10.08 -17.62
N SER A 47 4.75 8.87 -17.74
CA SER A 47 5.62 8.45 -18.84
C SER A 47 4.90 8.47 -20.19
N ASP A 48 3.67 7.97 -20.24
CA ASP A 48 2.85 7.94 -21.48
C ASP A 48 2.55 9.34 -22.03
N ILE A 49 2.33 10.32 -21.14
CA ILE A 49 2.05 11.71 -21.54
C ILE A 49 3.31 12.37 -22.07
N THR A 50 4.45 12.21 -21.38
CA THR A 50 5.74 12.76 -21.82
C THR A 50 6.19 12.14 -23.15
N GLU A 51 6.03 10.83 -23.33
CA GLU A 51 6.38 10.14 -24.58
C GLU A 51 5.55 10.63 -25.78
N ARG A 52 4.25 10.85 -25.60
CA ARG A 52 3.36 11.39 -26.65
C ARG A 52 3.72 12.82 -27.02
N VAL A 53 4.03 13.67 -26.04
CA VAL A 53 4.43 15.07 -26.27
C VAL A 53 5.78 15.14 -26.99
N THR A 54 6.77 14.36 -26.56
CA THR A 54 8.09 14.31 -27.20
C THR A 54 8.00 13.75 -28.63
N ARG A 55 7.19 12.71 -28.87
CA ARG A 55 6.98 12.14 -30.22
C ARG A 55 6.36 13.17 -31.18
N THR A 56 5.49 14.03 -30.68
CA THR A 56 4.82 15.07 -31.49
C THR A 56 5.78 16.22 -31.84
N GLY A 57 6.74 16.55 -30.96
CA GLY A 57 7.72 17.63 -31.20
C GLY A 57 8.98 17.22 -31.98
N THR A 58 9.17 15.93 -32.27
CA THR A 58 10.36 15.42 -33.01
C THR A 58 10.04 15.11 -34.48
N SER A 59 8.78 15.26 -34.90
CA SER A 59 8.32 14.99 -36.27
C SER A 59 8.23 16.22 -37.18
N GLU A 60 8.91 17.32 -36.83
CA GLU A 60 9.14 18.49 -37.71
C GLU A 60 10.64 18.66 -38.02
#